data_AF-A0A838H894-F1
#
_entry.id   AF-A0A838H894-F1
#
_cell.length_a   1.000
_cell.length_b   1.000
_cell.length_c   1.000
_cell.angle_alpha   90.00
_cell.angle_beta   90.00
_cell.angle_gamma   90.00
#
_symmetry.space_group_name_H-M   'P 1'
#
loop_
_entity.id
_entity.type
_entity.pdbx_description
1 polymer ?
#
loop_
_entity_poly.entity_id
_entity_poly.type
_entity_poly.pdbx_seq_one_letter_code
_entity_poly.pdbx_strand_id
1 'polypeptide(L)'
;VGAAAGGHYTTLHVTGLVLLSYVGGIVAGGLAAAFAYVVMQRLDDPTAINIALLVTPFVAYLAAELIDASGVLAVVVAGLVVAYLSGRISNAASRRQTESAWPLGAYLLNGALFVLIGLEAQSVAHDLAAGEVVRLLGLVVAVWVALIVIRFVFPQLAVLVIRALDRRPSQRARRMSYRARVVGAFAGFRGAVSLALALSVPATLHDGSPFPARGDIVLVTAGVILLTLLLQGPLLPAVVRWANLPADDTAEQELRLAEQEITTSAISALPDLAAEHGVSDEVLDRLTADYQEHLALVQARQRQRPEQLRAQAEPKLGEFEALLDGNQTQPRSGAGAPTLQEDEYAPLARNEEYTRLRVAMLDRKREVLLRLRRNGTIDDAVARRIQTRLDIEELRLTGVESYE
;
A
#
# COMPACT_ATOMS: atom_id res chain seq x y z
N VAL A 1 19.71 27.68 -2.14
CA VAL A 1 19.90 28.31 -0.82
C VAL A 1 21.38 28.55 -0.54
N GLY A 2 22.22 27.52 -0.38
CA GLY A 2 23.65 27.70 -0.08
C GLY A 2 24.42 28.63 -1.01
N ALA A 3 24.24 28.50 -2.34
CA ALA A 3 24.88 29.41 -3.30
C ALA A 3 24.34 30.86 -3.23
N ALA A 4 23.04 31.03 -2.92
CA ALA A 4 22.43 32.34 -2.72
C ALA A 4 22.86 32.99 -1.40
N ALA A 5 23.27 32.18 -0.42
CA ALA A 5 23.87 32.61 0.84
C ALA A 5 25.39 32.87 0.73
N GLY A 6 25.95 32.91 -0.50
CA GLY A 6 27.36 33.25 -0.74
C GLY A 6 28.34 32.09 -0.66
N GLY A 7 27.88 30.83 -0.57
CA GLY A 7 28.77 29.67 -0.53
C GLY A 7 29.46 29.40 -1.87
N HIS A 8 30.78 29.16 -1.84
CA HIS A 8 31.53 28.66 -2.99
C HIS A 8 31.54 27.13 -2.98
N TYR A 9 30.89 26.52 -3.97
CA TYR A 9 30.79 25.07 -4.10
C TYR A 9 31.58 24.57 -5.30
N THR A 10 32.50 23.64 -5.07
CA THR A 10 33.14 22.88 -6.15
C THR A 10 32.26 21.70 -6.55
N THR A 11 32.37 21.24 -7.80
CA THR A 11 31.61 20.07 -8.29
C THR A 11 31.84 18.84 -7.41
N LEU A 12 33.09 18.57 -7.02
CA LEU A 12 33.46 17.47 -6.14
C LEU A 12 32.82 17.58 -4.76
N HIS A 13 32.79 18.79 -4.18
CA HIS A 13 32.17 19.02 -2.88
C HIS A 13 30.65 18.79 -2.95
N VAL A 14 29.98 19.27 -4.01
CA VAL A 14 28.55 19.00 -4.22
C VAL A 14 28.28 17.50 -4.39
N THR A 15 29.10 16.79 -5.18
CA THR A 15 28.97 15.33 -5.33
C THR A 15 29.16 14.62 -3.99
N GLY A 16 30.15 15.02 -3.18
CA GLY A 16 30.37 14.48 -1.84
C GLY A 16 29.18 14.71 -0.91
N LEU A 17 28.62 15.92 -0.88
CA LEU A 17 27.43 16.26 -0.10
C LEU A 17 26.22 15.42 -0.51
N VAL A 18 25.99 15.26 -1.82
CA VAL A 18 24.89 14.42 -2.32
C VAL A 18 25.10 12.97 -1.91
N LEU A 19 26.31 12.45 -2.05
CA LEU A 19 26.60 11.05 -1.73
C LEU A 19 26.47 10.78 -0.22
N LEU A 20 26.97 11.69 0.62
CA LEU A 20 26.77 11.66 2.08
C LEU A 20 25.28 11.72 2.42
N SER A 21 24.54 12.64 1.81
CA SER A 21 23.11 12.83 2.08
C SER A 21 22.29 11.58 1.76
N TYR A 22 22.57 10.93 0.62
CA TYR A 22 21.87 9.71 0.19
C TYR A 22 22.30 8.48 1.00
N VAL A 23 23.61 8.22 1.08
CA VAL A 23 24.12 7.03 1.77
C VAL A 23 23.86 7.12 3.27
N GLY A 24 24.12 8.29 3.87
CA GLY A 24 23.84 8.55 5.28
C GLY A 24 22.36 8.40 5.60
N GLY A 25 21.46 8.90 4.74
CA GLY A 25 20.02 8.73 4.90
C GLY A 25 19.60 7.26 4.85
N ILE A 26 20.13 6.49 3.90
CA ILE A 26 19.85 5.04 3.79
C ILE A 26 20.33 4.29 5.03
N VAL A 27 21.56 4.55 5.47
CA VAL A 27 22.14 3.88 6.64
C VAL A 27 21.37 4.24 7.91
N ALA A 28 21.11 5.54 8.14
CA ALA A 28 20.34 6.00 9.30
C ALA A 28 18.93 5.41 9.33
N GLY A 29 18.23 5.38 8.19
CA GLY A 29 16.91 4.77 8.07
C GLY A 29 16.93 3.27 8.35
N GLY A 30 17.93 2.55 7.82
CA GLY A 30 18.11 1.12 8.09
C GLY A 30 18.39 0.82 9.56
N LEU A 31 19.26 1.61 10.20
CA LEU A 31 19.56 1.49 11.63
C LEU A 31 18.34 1.81 12.50
N ALA A 32 17.60 2.87 12.18
CA ALA A 32 16.38 3.23 12.90
C ALA A 32 15.31 2.12 12.79
N ALA A 33 15.15 1.52 11.61
CA ALA A 33 14.25 0.38 11.44
C ALA A 33 14.73 -0.89 12.17
N ALA A 34 16.04 -1.17 12.18
CA ALA A 34 16.58 -2.28 12.95
C ALA A 34 16.38 -2.08 14.46
N PHE A 35 16.58 -0.86 14.95
CA PHE A 35 16.28 -0.51 16.34
C PHE A 35 14.79 -0.67 16.64
N ALA A 36 13.92 -0.12 15.80
CA ALA A 36 12.47 -0.23 15.93
C ALA A 36 12.02 -1.70 15.94
N TYR A 37 12.61 -2.54 15.10
CA TYR A 37 12.37 -3.99 15.08
C TYR A 37 12.68 -4.64 16.43
N VAL A 38 13.87 -4.40 17.00
CA VAL A 38 14.27 -4.96 18.30
C VAL A 38 13.35 -4.48 19.43
N VAL A 39 12.95 -3.20 19.39
CA VAL A 39 12.02 -2.64 20.38
C VAL A 39 10.65 -3.32 20.28
N MET A 40 10.07 -3.37 19.08
CA MET A 40 8.74 -3.93 18.89
C MET A 40 8.69 -5.44 19.15
N GLN A 41 9.78 -6.18 18.95
CA GLN A 41 9.86 -7.60 19.35
C GLN A 41 9.79 -7.83 20.87
N ARG A 42 9.96 -6.78 21.69
CA ARG A 42 9.85 -6.85 23.15
C ARG A 42 8.51 -6.31 23.67
N LEU A 43 7.62 -5.89 22.78
CA LEU A 43 6.32 -5.32 23.13
C LEU A 43 5.23 -6.30 22.77
N ASP A 44 4.40 -6.68 23.74
CA ASP A 44 3.24 -7.54 23.51
C ASP A 44 1.94 -6.74 23.31
N ASP A 45 1.86 -5.55 23.95
CA ASP A 45 0.71 -4.64 23.86
C ASP A 45 0.60 -4.00 22.45
N PRO A 46 -0.53 -4.18 21.74
CA PRO A 46 -0.80 -3.53 20.46
C PRO A 46 -0.63 -2.02 20.49
N THR A 47 -0.98 -1.36 21.60
CA THR A 47 -0.89 0.10 21.71
C THR A 47 0.57 0.56 21.75
N ALA A 48 1.41 -0.11 22.53
CA ALA A 48 2.85 0.14 22.57
C ALA A 48 3.52 -0.07 21.20
N ILE A 49 3.17 -1.14 20.47
CA ILE A 49 3.66 -1.38 19.10
C ILE A 49 3.27 -0.23 18.18
N ASN A 50 2.01 0.22 18.23
CA ASN A 50 1.53 1.32 17.39
C ASN A 50 2.25 2.65 17.71
N ILE A 51 2.54 2.92 18.98
CA ILE A 51 3.34 4.09 19.39
C ILE A 51 4.75 3.98 18.84
N ALA A 52 5.40 2.81 18.95
CA ALA A 52 6.74 2.60 18.40
C ALA A 52 6.76 2.81 16.87
N LEU A 53 5.74 2.33 16.15
CA LEU A 53 5.56 2.57 14.71
C LEU A 53 5.42 4.06 14.39
N LEU A 54 4.67 4.82 15.19
CA LEU A 54 4.49 6.26 15.02
C LEU A 54 5.79 7.04 15.27
N VAL A 55 6.59 6.63 16.26
CA VAL A 55 7.84 7.30 16.65
C VAL A 55 8.99 7.00 15.69
N THR A 56 9.02 5.80 15.10
CA THR A 56 10.07 5.34 14.17
C THR A 56 10.45 6.35 13.07
N PRO A 57 9.52 6.96 12.30
CA PRO A 57 9.88 7.94 11.29
C PRO A 57 10.58 9.18 11.87
N PHE A 58 10.20 9.65 13.06
CA PHE A 58 10.86 10.80 13.69
C PHE A 58 12.28 10.47 14.13
N VAL A 59 12.49 9.28 14.72
CA VAL A 59 13.83 8.80 15.09
C VAL A 59 14.72 8.66 13.86
N ALA A 60 14.21 8.08 12.77
CA ALA A 60 14.95 7.96 11.52
C ALA A 60 15.33 9.32 10.93
N TYR A 61 14.40 10.28 10.95
CA TYR A 61 14.64 11.63 10.46
C TYR A 61 15.74 12.33 11.27
N LEU A 62 15.61 12.37 12.59
CA LEU A 62 16.55 13.03 13.49
C LEU A 62 17.93 12.37 13.46
N ALA A 63 17.99 11.03 13.41
CA ALA A 63 19.26 10.31 13.32
C ALA A 63 20.05 10.65 12.05
N ALA A 64 19.36 10.85 10.93
CA ALA A 64 20.00 11.29 9.69
C ALA A 64 20.42 12.76 9.74
N GLU A 65 19.61 13.63 10.35
CA GLU A 65 19.92 15.05 10.47
C GLU A 65 21.15 15.31 11.36
N LEU A 66 21.37 14.50 12.39
CA LEU A 66 22.58 14.55 13.24
C LEU A 66 23.90 14.32 12.49
N ILE A 67 23.85 13.70 11.30
CA ILE A 67 25.00 13.46 10.43
C ILE A 67 24.92 14.26 9.12
N ASP A 68 24.09 15.33 9.10
CA ASP A 68 23.82 16.17 7.93
C ASP A 68 23.33 15.40 6.69
N ALA A 69 22.67 14.25 6.91
CA ALA A 69 22.15 13.39 5.85
C ALA A 69 20.67 13.63 5.56
N SER A 70 20.14 13.00 4.52
CA SER A 70 18.73 13.18 4.13
C SER A 70 17.77 12.50 5.11
N GLY A 71 17.18 13.29 6.02
CA GLY A 71 16.13 12.83 6.93
C GLY A 71 14.93 12.23 6.20
N VAL A 72 14.47 12.85 5.12
CA VAL A 72 13.33 12.33 4.32
C VAL A 72 13.65 10.95 3.74
N LEU A 73 14.86 10.74 3.22
CA LEU A 73 15.27 9.43 2.70
C LEU A 73 15.37 8.38 3.81
N ALA A 74 15.87 8.78 4.99
CA ALA A 74 15.92 7.89 6.16
C ALA A 74 14.53 7.42 6.58
N VAL A 75 13.53 8.33 6.61
CA VAL A 75 12.13 7.96 6.88
C VAL A 75 11.59 6.98 5.85
N VAL A 76 11.86 7.22 4.56
CA VAL A 76 11.40 6.33 3.47
C VAL A 76 12.01 4.94 3.62
N VAL A 77 13.32 4.85 3.86
CA VAL A 77 14.01 3.58 4.05
C VAL A 77 13.51 2.86 5.29
N ALA A 78 13.35 3.57 6.41
CA ALA A 78 12.82 3.00 7.63
C ALA A 78 11.40 2.45 7.42
N GLY A 79 10.53 3.23 6.77
CA GLY A 79 9.15 2.82 6.44
C GLY A 79 9.10 1.61 5.51
N LEU A 80 9.98 1.52 4.51
CA LEU A 80 10.08 0.35 3.62
C LEU A 80 10.52 -0.91 4.37
N VAL A 81 11.53 -0.79 5.23
CA VAL A 81 12.04 -1.92 6.03
C VAL A 81 10.99 -2.40 7.04
N VAL A 82 10.33 -1.47 7.75
CA VAL A 82 9.24 -1.79 8.68
C VAL A 82 8.06 -2.43 7.94
N ALA A 83 7.68 -1.91 6.77
CA ALA A 83 6.61 -2.52 5.96
C ALA A 83 6.99 -3.93 5.50
N TYR A 84 8.25 -4.17 5.12
CA TYR A 84 8.74 -5.49 4.75
C TYR A 84 8.66 -6.48 5.92
N LEU A 85 9.05 -6.04 7.12
CA LEU A 85 9.11 -6.85 8.34
C LEU A 85 7.79 -6.90 9.13
N SER A 86 6.77 -6.14 8.72
CA SER A 86 5.47 -5.99 9.43
C SER A 86 4.81 -7.32 9.84
N GLY A 87 4.96 -8.38 9.03
CA GLY A 87 4.43 -9.71 9.33
C GLY A 87 5.15 -10.48 10.44
N ARG A 88 6.35 -10.04 10.86
CA ARG A 88 7.11 -10.64 11.97
C ARG A 88 7.02 -9.86 13.29
N ILE A 89 6.60 -8.60 13.21
CA ILE A 89 6.67 -7.65 14.34
C ILE A 89 5.29 -7.43 14.95
N SER A 90 4.26 -7.39 14.12
CA SER A 90 2.93 -6.98 14.55
C SER A 90 2.06 -8.21 14.83
N ASN A 91 1.12 -8.12 15.76
CA ASN A 91 0.04 -9.08 15.94
C ASN A 91 -1.18 -8.66 15.10
N ALA A 92 -2.16 -9.56 14.96
CA ALA A 92 -3.33 -9.32 14.12
C ALA A 92 -4.18 -8.11 14.58
N ALA A 93 -4.20 -7.83 15.89
CA ALA A 93 -4.88 -6.67 16.48
C ALA A 93 -4.18 -5.34 16.14
N SER A 94 -2.86 -5.23 16.36
CA SER A 94 -2.04 -4.05 16.02
C SER A 94 -2.10 -3.74 14.53
N ARG A 95 -2.05 -4.77 13.67
CA ARG A 95 -2.20 -4.60 12.21
C ARG A 95 -3.52 -3.96 11.84
N ARG A 96 -4.65 -4.47 12.35
CA ARG A 96 -5.99 -3.91 12.08
C ARG A 96 -6.11 -2.45 12.52
N GLN A 97 -5.57 -2.11 13.69
CA GLN A 97 -5.59 -0.74 14.20
C GLN A 97 -4.71 0.20 13.34
N THR A 98 -3.52 -0.24 12.96
CA THR A 98 -2.59 0.52 12.12
C THR A 98 -3.15 0.78 10.73
N GLU A 99 -3.80 -0.21 10.11
CA GLU A 99 -4.43 -0.08 8.79
C GLU A 99 -5.51 1.02 8.75
N SER A 100 -6.16 1.27 9.88
CA SER A 100 -7.22 2.29 9.99
C SER A 100 -6.66 3.66 10.40
N ALA A 101 -5.67 3.70 11.30
CA ALA A 101 -5.11 4.95 11.81
C ALA A 101 -4.25 5.69 10.78
N TRP A 102 -3.48 4.97 9.95
CA TRP A 102 -2.49 5.61 9.09
C TRP A 102 -3.09 6.40 7.92
N PRO A 103 -4.13 5.91 7.21
CA PRO A 103 -4.81 6.71 6.19
C PRO A 103 -5.41 8.00 6.75
N LEU A 104 -5.96 7.95 7.97
CA LEU A 104 -6.48 9.14 8.65
C LEU A 104 -5.37 10.14 8.97
N GLY A 105 -4.25 9.67 9.53
CA GLY A 105 -3.10 10.53 9.82
C GLY A 105 -2.53 11.19 8.57
N ALA A 106 -2.36 10.43 7.49
CA ALA A 106 -1.94 10.95 6.20
C ALA A 106 -2.95 11.95 5.61
N TYR A 107 -4.25 11.69 5.76
CA TYR A 107 -5.31 12.60 5.31
C TYR A 107 -5.27 13.93 6.08
N LEU A 108 -5.16 13.88 7.41
CA LEU A 108 -5.08 15.07 8.26
C LEU A 108 -3.81 15.89 7.97
N LEU A 109 -2.65 15.23 7.85
CA LEU A 109 -1.39 15.90 7.52
C LEU A 109 -1.46 16.57 6.14
N ASN A 110 -2.00 15.87 5.13
CA ASN A 110 -2.21 16.46 3.81
C ASN A 110 -3.19 17.64 3.86
N GLY A 111 -4.29 17.52 4.61
CA GLY A 111 -5.25 18.61 4.83
C GLY A 111 -4.59 19.84 5.49
N ALA A 112 -3.80 19.62 6.55
CA ALA A 112 -3.05 20.67 7.22
C ALA A 112 -2.05 21.36 6.27
N LEU A 113 -1.34 20.59 5.43
CA LEU A 113 -0.47 21.16 4.39
C LEU A 113 -1.27 22.02 3.42
N PHE A 114 -2.45 21.59 2.96
CA PHE A 114 -3.28 22.40 2.06
C PHE A 114 -3.79 23.69 2.70
N VAL A 115 -4.17 23.64 3.97
CA VAL A 115 -4.56 24.84 4.72
C VAL A 115 -3.37 25.80 4.82
N LEU A 116 -2.18 25.29 5.15
CA LEU A 116 -0.96 26.10 5.21
C LEU A 116 -0.60 26.73 3.85
N ILE A 117 -0.74 25.98 2.74
CA ILE A 117 -0.59 26.53 1.38
C ILE A 117 -1.56 27.68 1.15
N GLY A 118 -2.84 27.49 1.49
CA GLY A 118 -3.86 28.50 1.29
C GLY A 118 -3.56 29.78 2.06
N LEU A 119 -3.12 29.65 3.31
CA LEU A 119 -2.74 30.77 4.18
C LEU A 119 -1.51 31.52 3.64
N GLU A 120 -0.46 30.79 3.24
CA GLU A 120 0.77 31.39 2.69
C GLU A 120 0.54 32.02 1.31
N ALA A 121 -0.28 31.41 0.47
CA ALA A 121 -0.65 32.01 -0.81
C ALA A 121 -1.45 33.30 -0.60
N GLN A 122 -2.35 33.32 0.39
CA GLN A 122 -3.14 34.51 0.70
C GLN A 122 -2.29 35.63 1.31
N SER A 123 -1.36 35.34 2.22
CA SER A 123 -0.48 36.36 2.81
C SER A 123 0.36 37.05 1.73
N VAL A 124 1.03 36.26 0.88
CA VAL A 124 1.87 36.80 -0.21
C VAL A 124 1.03 37.57 -1.23
N ALA A 125 -0.20 37.13 -1.54
CA ALA A 125 -1.06 37.83 -2.49
C ALA A 125 -1.53 39.21 -2.00
N HIS A 126 -1.70 39.41 -0.69
CA HIS A 126 -2.13 40.71 -0.13
C HIS A 126 -1.01 41.75 -0.14
N ASP A 127 0.25 41.33 -0.11
CA ASP A 127 1.41 42.21 -0.07
C ASP A 127 1.88 42.68 -1.45
N LEU A 128 1.26 42.21 -2.54
CA LEU A 128 1.69 42.44 -3.92
C LEU A 128 0.92 43.58 -4.62
N ALA A 129 1.66 44.42 -5.35
CA ALA A 129 1.05 45.38 -6.26
C ALA A 129 0.40 44.69 -7.48
N ALA A 130 -0.68 45.25 -8.03
CA ALA A 130 -1.45 44.62 -9.10
C ALA A 130 -0.63 44.21 -10.35
N GLY A 131 0.41 44.97 -10.70
CA GLY A 131 1.31 44.64 -11.82
C GLY A 131 2.22 43.43 -11.55
N GLU A 132 2.57 43.18 -10.29
CA GLU A 132 3.39 42.03 -9.90
C GLU A 132 2.58 40.74 -9.85
N VAL A 133 1.29 40.83 -9.51
CA VAL A 133 0.37 39.69 -9.53
C VAL A 133 0.28 39.08 -10.94
N VAL A 134 0.17 39.91 -11.99
CA VAL A 134 0.09 39.41 -13.38
C VAL A 134 1.40 38.72 -13.78
N ARG A 135 2.55 39.30 -13.43
CA ARG A 135 3.88 38.71 -13.69
C ARG A 135 4.01 37.35 -13.01
N LEU A 136 3.64 37.26 -11.73
CA LEU A 136 3.75 36.04 -10.94
C LEU A 136 2.77 34.96 -11.40
N LEU A 137 1.55 35.33 -11.79
CA LEU A 137 0.58 34.40 -12.37
C LEU A 137 1.06 33.87 -13.73
N GLY A 138 1.66 34.73 -14.56
CA GLY A 138 2.34 34.30 -15.77
C GLY A 138 3.47 33.31 -15.50
N LEU A 139 4.27 33.55 -14.45
CA LEU A 139 5.34 32.65 -14.03
C LEU A 139 4.81 31.31 -13.53
N VAL A 140 3.73 31.29 -12.74
CA VAL A 140 3.03 30.07 -12.30
C VAL A 140 2.63 29.22 -13.49
N VAL A 141 1.97 29.82 -14.49
CA VAL A 141 1.53 29.10 -15.70
C VAL A 141 2.73 28.59 -16.49
N ALA A 142 3.76 29.42 -16.67
CA ALA A 142 4.97 29.03 -17.39
C ALA A 142 5.69 27.86 -16.74
N VAL A 143 5.90 27.90 -15.41
CA VAL A 143 6.50 26.81 -14.64
C VAL A 143 5.63 25.56 -14.70
N TRP A 144 4.32 25.70 -14.57
CA TRP A 144 3.38 24.57 -14.67
C TRP A 144 3.45 23.88 -16.03
N VAL A 145 3.43 24.64 -17.13
CA VAL A 145 3.58 24.09 -18.49
C VAL A 145 4.94 23.41 -18.66
N ALA A 146 6.02 24.05 -18.19
CA ALA A 146 7.35 23.45 -18.24
C ALA A 146 7.41 22.11 -17.50
N LEU A 147 6.80 22.02 -16.30
CA LEU A 147 6.71 20.78 -15.54
C LEU A 147 5.90 19.71 -16.27
N ILE A 148 4.77 20.06 -16.90
CA ILE A 148 4.00 19.12 -17.71
C ILE A 148 4.84 18.57 -18.86
N VAL A 149 5.55 19.45 -19.58
CA VAL A 149 6.42 19.05 -20.70
C VAL A 149 7.52 18.11 -20.21
N ILE A 150 8.25 18.48 -19.16
CA ILE A 150 9.29 17.64 -18.56
C ILE A 150 8.71 16.28 -18.18
N ARG A 151 7.55 16.27 -17.54
CA ARG A 151 6.88 15.06 -17.06
C ARG A 151 6.41 14.15 -18.19
N PHE A 152 6.05 14.71 -19.34
CA PHE A 152 5.69 13.95 -20.53
C PHE A 152 6.91 13.44 -21.29
N VAL A 153 7.94 14.27 -21.42
CA VAL A 153 9.16 13.96 -22.17
C VAL A 153 10.02 12.93 -21.42
N PHE A 154 10.14 13.05 -20.10
CA PHE A 154 11.03 12.22 -19.29
C PHE A 154 10.75 10.70 -19.44
N PRO A 155 9.51 10.18 -19.34
CA PRO A 155 9.24 8.77 -19.57
C PRO A 155 9.57 8.29 -20.99
N GLN A 156 9.45 9.17 -22.00
CA GLN A 156 9.79 8.80 -23.39
C GLN A 156 11.31 8.70 -23.56
N LEU A 157 12.05 9.65 -22.98
CA LEU A 157 13.52 9.62 -22.95
C LEU A 157 14.03 8.43 -22.14
N ALA A 158 13.44 8.15 -20.97
CA ALA A 158 13.81 7.02 -20.15
C ALA A 158 13.70 5.70 -20.92
N VAL A 159 12.63 5.49 -21.69
CA VAL A 159 12.48 4.31 -22.56
C VAL A 159 13.57 4.25 -23.63
N LEU A 160 13.94 5.39 -24.23
CA LEU A 160 15.03 5.43 -25.22
C LEU A 160 16.38 5.07 -24.60
N VAL A 161 16.69 5.64 -23.43
CA VAL A 161 17.93 5.37 -22.70
C VAL A 161 18.00 3.91 -22.25
N ILE A 162 16.92 3.36 -21.68
CA ILE A 162 16.86 1.95 -21.28
C ILE A 162 17.08 1.05 -22.50
N ARG A 163 16.51 1.37 -23.67
CA ARG A 163 16.74 0.60 -24.91
C ARG A 163 18.18 0.68 -25.42
N ALA A 164 18.85 1.80 -25.20
CA ALA A 164 20.23 1.98 -25.59
C ALA A 164 21.17 1.17 -24.68
N LEU A 165 20.89 1.13 -23.37
CA LEU A 165 21.72 0.48 -22.36
C LEU A 165 21.43 -1.02 -22.18
N ASP A 166 20.18 -1.44 -22.28
CA ASP A 166 19.74 -2.82 -22.05
C ASP A 166 18.87 -3.35 -23.21
N ARG A 167 19.49 -4.20 -24.03
CA ARG A 167 18.85 -4.83 -25.20
C ARG A 167 18.26 -6.21 -24.91
N ARG A 168 18.22 -6.65 -23.65
CA ARG A 168 17.74 -8.00 -23.29
C ARG A 168 16.28 -8.22 -23.72
N PRO A 169 15.92 -9.42 -24.19
CA PRO A 169 14.56 -9.74 -24.62
C PRO A 169 13.53 -9.65 -23.48
N SER A 170 13.93 -9.85 -22.22
CA SER A 170 13.08 -9.67 -21.03
C SER A 170 12.53 -8.24 -20.88
N GLN A 171 13.24 -7.24 -21.41
CA GLN A 171 12.75 -5.85 -21.45
C GLN A 171 11.59 -5.63 -22.43
N ARG A 172 11.25 -6.60 -23.28
CA ARG A 172 10.04 -6.54 -24.13
C ARG A 172 8.78 -6.79 -23.33
N ALA A 173 8.83 -7.69 -22.36
CA ALA A 173 7.70 -8.03 -21.50
C ALA A 173 7.38 -6.91 -20.50
N ARG A 174 8.38 -6.12 -20.08
CA ARG A 174 8.21 -5.02 -19.10
C ARG A 174 7.80 -3.68 -19.73
N ARG A 175 7.40 -3.67 -21.00
CA ARG A 175 7.15 -2.42 -21.74
C ARG A 175 5.78 -1.84 -21.39
N MET A 176 5.80 -0.66 -20.79
CA MET A 176 4.60 0.13 -20.63
C MET A 176 4.16 0.70 -21.98
N SER A 177 2.88 0.51 -22.34
CA SER A 177 2.31 1.06 -23.57
C SER A 177 2.43 2.59 -23.60
N TYR A 178 2.42 3.20 -24.79
CA TYR A 178 2.46 4.66 -24.88
C TYR A 178 1.31 5.30 -24.09
N ARG A 179 0.10 4.75 -24.21
CA ARG A 179 -1.08 5.21 -23.46
C ARG A 179 -0.87 5.12 -21.96
N ALA A 180 -0.30 4.03 -21.45
CA ALA A 180 0.04 3.88 -20.04
C ALA A 180 1.12 4.88 -19.58
N ARG A 181 2.11 5.23 -20.43
CA ARG A 181 3.07 6.30 -20.14
C ARG A 181 2.42 7.67 -20.05
N VAL A 182 1.46 7.98 -20.93
CA VAL A 182 0.68 9.22 -20.85
C VAL A 182 -0.13 9.25 -19.55
N VAL A 183 -0.83 8.18 -19.21
CA VAL A 183 -1.56 8.08 -17.92
C VAL A 183 -0.60 8.30 -16.75
N GLY A 184 0.57 7.65 -16.75
CA GLY A 184 1.58 7.83 -15.70
C GLY A 184 2.10 9.27 -15.58
N ALA A 185 2.27 9.97 -16.70
CA ALA A 185 2.61 11.39 -16.69
C ALA A 185 1.48 12.25 -16.07
N PHE A 186 0.22 11.88 -16.28
CA PHE A 186 -0.92 12.57 -15.66
C PHE A 186 -1.16 12.16 -14.20
N ALA A 187 -0.67 11.01 -13.72
CA ALA A 187 -1.11 10.42 -12.45
C ALA A 187 -0.45 10.94 -11.16
N GLY A 188 0.56 11.82 -11.19
CA GLY A 188 1.25 12.20 -9.94
C GLY A 188 0.99 13.64 -9.49
N PHE A 189 -0.19 13.85 -8.93
CA PHE A 189 -0.68 15.14 -8.42
C PHE A 189 -0.06 15.58 -7.08
N ARG A 190 0.93 14.85 -6.55
CA ARG A 190 1.45 15.06 -5.19
C ARG A 190 2.37 16.28 -5.15
N GLY A 191 1.95 17.32 -4.42
CA GLY A 191 2.69 18.58 -4.24
C GLY A 191 3.24 18.83 -2.83
N ALA A 192 2.87 18.00 -1.85
CA ALA A 192 3.23 18.19 -0.44
C ALA A 192 4.74 18.34 -0.19
N VAL A 193 5.56 17.50 -0.83
CA VAL A 193 7.03 17.54 -0.70
C VAL A 193 7.59 18.83 -1.30
N SER A 194 7.11 19.24 -2.47
CA SER A 194 7.53 20.49 -3.10
C SER A 194 7.22 21.70 -2.24
N LEU A 195 6.05 21.72 -1.60
CA LEU A 195 5.71 22.77 -0.64
C LEU A 195 6.65 22.76 0.56
N ALA A 196 6.85 21.61 1.19
CA ALA A 196 7.71 21.52 2.37
C ALA A 196 9.11 22.07 2.06
N LEU A 197 9.64 21.79 0.87
CA LEU A 197 10.91 22.35 0.39
C LEU A 197 10.85 23.87 0.17
N ALA A 198 9.76 24.40 -0.38
CA ALA A 198 9.57 25.84 -0.54
C ALA A 198 9.48 26.57 0.81
N LEU A 199 8.79 26.00 1.79
CA LEU A 199 8.67 26.56 3.13
C LEU A 199 9.96 26.44 3.95
N SER A 200 10.78 25.42 3.66
CA SER A 200 12.11 25.24 4.24
C SER A 200 13.13 26.29 3.76
N VAL A 201 12.79 27.13 2.77
CA VAL A 201 13.64 28.27 2.40
C VAL A 201 13.68 29.26 3.58
N PRO A 202 14.87 29.58 4.13
CA PRO A 202 15.01 30.46 5.29
C PRO A 202 14.36 31.82 5.04
N ALA A 203 13.80 32.43 6.09
CA ALA A 203 13.28 33.80 6.01
C ALA A 203 14.40 34.85 5.88
N THR A 204 15.57 34.55 6.45
CA THR A 204 16.73 35.45 6.49
C THR A 204 18.00 34.73 6.06
N LEU A 205 18.96 35.48 5.50
CA LEU A 205 20.33 35.05 5.27
C LEU A 205 21.12 35.07 6.59
N HIS A 206 22.34 34.52 6.56
CA HIS A 206 23.25 34.50 7.71
C HIS A 206 23.65 35.89 8.20
N ASP A 207 23.52 36.92 7.36
CA ASP A 207 23.76 38.33 7.68
C ASP A 207 22.52 39.04 8.28
N GLY A 208 21.41 38.33 8.46
CA GLY A 208 20.14 38.86 8.96
C GLY A 208 19.28 39.56 7.91
N SER A 209 19.74 39.68 6.66
CA SER A 209 18.94 40.26 5.58
C SER A 209 17.81 39.30 5.14
N PRO A 210 16.67 39.81 4.63
CA PRO A 210 15.60 38.95 4.13
C PRO A 210 16.04 38.08 2.95
N PHE A 211 15.59 36.82 2.90
CA PHE A 211 15.90 35.94 1.78
C PHE A 211 15.27 36.45 0.48
N PRO A 212 16.06 36.59 -0.60
CA PRO A 212 15.57 37.19 -1.83
C PRO A 212 14.49 36.32 -2.48
N ALA A 213 13.38 36.94 -2.88
CA ALA A 213 12.28 36.31 -3.61
C ALA A 213 11.66 35.07 -2.92
N ARG A 214 11.74 34.96 -1.58
CA ARG A 214 11.10 33.86 -0.84
C ARG A 214 9.59 33.80 -1.12
N GLY A 215 8.92 34.95 -1.06
CA GLY A 215 7.48 35.07 -1.35
C GLY A 215 7.14 34.54 -2.75
N ASP A 216 7.92 34.94 -3.76
CA ASP A 216 7.75 34.46 -5.14
C ASP A 216 7.91 32.93 -5.25
N ILE A 217 8.93 32.36 -4.59
CA ILE A 217 9.16 30.89 -4.59
C ILE A 217 7.97 30.16 -3.98
N VAL A 218 7.48 30.63 -2.84
CA VAL A 218 6.33 30.02 -2.13
C VAL A 218 5.06 30.16 -2.97
N LEU A 219 4.77 31.36 -3.48
CA LEU A 219 3.58 31.62 -4.30
C LEU A 219 3.58 30.81 -5.60
N VAL A 220 4.72 30.76 -6.29
CA VAL A 220 4.84 30.00 -7.55
C VAL A 220 4.67 28.51 -7.28
N THR A 221 5.28 27.98 -6.23
CA THR A 221 5.14 26.58 -5.82
C THR A 221 3.68 26.27 -5.47
N ALA A 222 3.05 27.10 -4.64
CA ALA A 222 1.65 26.97 -4.25
C ALA A 222 0.71 27.03 -5.47
N GLY A 223 0.89 28.01 -6.35
CA GLY A 223 0.09 28.20 -7.56
C GLY A 223 0.22 27.02 -8.53
N VAL A 224 1.43 26.50 -8.73
CA VAL A 224 1.67 25.31 -9.56
C VAL A 224 0.98 24.07 -8.96
N ILE A 225 1.07 23.88 -7.64
CA ILE A 225 0.38 22.77 -6.95
C ILE A 225 -1.14 22.90 -7.11
N LEU A 226 -1.69 24.08 -6.88
CA LEU A 226 -3.11 24.37 -7.03
C LEU A 226 -3.59 24.09 -8.45
N LEU A 227 -2.89 24.63 -9.46
CA LEU A 227 -3.22 24.45 -10.87
C LEU A 227 -3.14 22.97 -11.27
N THR A 228 -2.13 22.25 -10.78
CA THR A 228 -2.00 20.81 -11.01
C THR A 228 -3.18 20.04 -10.39
N LEU A 229 -3.58 20.33 -9.16
CA LEU A 229 -4.67 19.62 -8.52
C LEU A 229 -6.03 19.94 -9.13
N LEU A 230 -6.28 21.22 -9.42
CA LEU A 230 -7.57 21.71 -9.88
C LEU A 230 -7.83 21.39 -11.36
N LEU A 231 -6.78 21.37 -12.20
CA LEU A 231 -6.91 21.00 -13.62
C LEU A 231 -6.56 19.52 -13.84
N GLN A 232 -5.36 19.09 -13.45
CA GLN A 232 -4.88 17.73 -13.79
C GLN A 232 -5.66 16.63 -13.07
N GLY A 233 -6.15 16.89 -11.85
CA GLY A 233 -6.94 15.93 -11.06
C GLY A 233 -8.23 15.51 -11.78
N PRO A 234 -9.15 16.43 -12.10
CA PRO A 234 -10.37 16.14 -12.86
C PRO A 234 -10.12 15.62 -14.29
N LEU A 235 -8.97 15.93 -14.90
CA LEU A 235 -8.62 15.41 -16.22
C LEU A 235 -8.22 13.93 -16.19
N LEU A 236 -7.72 13.40 -15.06
CA LEU A 236 -7.22 12.02 -14.99
C LEU A 236 -8.27 10.96 -15.39
N PRO A 237 -9.51 10.96 -14.89
CA PRO A 237 -10.52 9.97 -15.31
C PRO A 237 -10.80 10.00 -16.82
N ALA A 238 -10.71 11.17 -17.47
CA ALA A 238 -10.86 11.27 -18.92
C ALA A 238 -9.65 10.65 -19.64
N VAL A 239 -8.43 10.93 -19.18
CA VAL A 239 -7.19 10.37 -19.74
C VAL A 239 -7.13 8.85 -19.57
N VAL A 240 -7.56 8.34 -18.41
CA VAL A 240 -7.64 6.89 -18.14
C VAL A 240 -8.66 6.21 -19.06
N ARG A 241 -9.85 6.80 -19.24
CA ARG A 241 -10.86 6.27 -20.19
C ARG A 241 -10.35 6.28 -21.63
N TRP A 242 -9.66 7.34 -22.05
CA TRP A 242 -9.02 7.42 -23.37
C TRP A 242 -7.95 6.34 -23.56
N ALA A 243 -7.17 6.05 -22.52
CA ALA A 243 -6.10 5.07 -22.60
C ALA A 243 -6.60 3.65 -22.90
N ASN A 244 -7.82 3.33 -22.48
CA ASN A 244 -8.47 2.02 -22.63
C ASN A 244 -7.48 0.87 -22.38
N LEU A 245 -6.84 0.91 -21.21
CA LEU A 245 -5.85 -0.09 -20.82
C LEU A 245 -6.57 -1.44 -20.60
N PRO A 246 -5.98 -2.57 -21.01
CA PRO A 246 -6.55 -3.88 -20.75
C PRO A 246 -6.70 -4.08 -19.24
N ALA A 247 -7.71 -4.86 -18.84
CA ALA A 247 -7.91 -5.22 -17.45
C ALA A 247 -6.65 -5.92 -16.91
N ASP A 248 -6.13 -5.40 -15.80
CA ASP A 248 -5.00 -5.97 -15.11
C ASP A 248 -5.49 -7.02 -14.10
N ASP A 249 -5.69 -8.23 -14.60
CA ASP A 249 -6.16 -9.36 -13.79
C ASP A 249 -5.00 -10.01 -13.00
N THR A 250 -3.78 -9.47 -13.05
CA THR A 250 -2.58 -10.07 -12.44
C THR A 250 -2.77 -10.29 -10.94
N ALA A 251 -3.22 -9.25 -10.23
CA ALA A 251 -3.45 -9.34 -8.79
C ALA A 251 -4.54 -10.36 -8.42
N GLU A 252 -5.56 -10.53 -9.27
CA GLU A 252 -6.60 -11.54 -9.05
C GLU A 252 -6.10 -12.95 -9.35
N GLN A 253 -5.24 -13.12 -10.36
CA GLN A 253 -4.59 -14.40 -10.68
C GLN A 253 -3.64 -14.82 -9.57
N GLU A 254 -2.81 -13.90 -9.07
CA GLU A 254 -1.94 -14.12 -7.92
C GLU A 254 -2.72 -14.48 -6.67
N LEU A 255 -3.81 -13.75 -6.38
CA LEU A 255 -4.68 -14.04 -5.23
C LEU A 255 -5.24 -15.46 -5.31
N ARG A 256 -5.69 -15.90 -6.49
CA ARG A 256 -6.21 -17.25 -6.69
C ARG A 256 -5.17 -18.32 -6.51
N LEU A 257 -4.00 -18.13 -7.13
CA LEU A 257 -2.87 -19.05 -6.99
C LEU A 257 -2.50 -19.21 -5.52
N ALA A 258 -2.44 -18.10 -4.79
CA ALA A 258 -2.17 -18.12 -3.36
C ALA A 258 -3.26 -18.83 -2.55
N GLU A 259 -4.54 -18.51 -2.76
CA GLU A 259 -5.66 -19.15 -2.06
C GLU A 259 -5.64 -20.67 -2.27
N GLN A 260 -5.38 -21.12 -3.49
CA GLN A 260 -5.28 -22.53 -3.81
C GLN A 260 -4.08 -23.19 -3.11
N GLU A 261 -2.88 -22.63 -3.28
CA GLU A 261 -1.64 -23.18 -2.71
C GLU A 261 -1.66 -23.22 -1.17
N ILE A 262 -2.17 -22.15 -0.55
CA ILE A 262 -2.33 -22.05 0.91
C ILE A 262 -3.32 -23.10 1.41
N THR A 263 -4.46 -23.25 0.75
CA THR A 263 -5.50 -24.22 1.16
C THR A 263 -5.03 -25.66 0.94
N THR A 264 -4.40 -25.97 -0.20
CA THR A 264 -3.83 -27.29 -0.47
C THR A 264 -2.72 -27.63 0.52
N SER A 265 -1.81 -26.70 0.80
CA SER A 265 -0.74 -26.89 1.80
C SER A 265 -1.32 -27.10 3.21
N ALA A 266 -2.39 -26.37 3.57
CA ALA A 266 -3.05 -26.53 4.86
C ALA A 266 -3.70 -27.92 5.00
N ILE A 267 -4.44 -28.37 3.98
CA ILE A 267 -5.05 -29.71 3.96
C ILE A 267 -3.96 -30.79 4.11
N SER A 268 -2.84 -30.66 3.41
CA SER A 268 -1.76 -31.66 3.50
C SER A 268 -1.09 -31.73 4.87
N ALA A 269 -1.16 -30.65 5.66
CA ALA A 269 -0.54 -30.57 7.00
C ALA A 269 -1.52 -30.92 8.14
N LEU A 270 -2.83 -31.03 7.85
CA LEU A 270 -3.86 -31.30 8.85
C LEU A 270 -3.59 -32.56 9.70
N PRO A 271 -3.19 -33.72 9.12
CA PRO A 271 -2.95 -34.94 9.91
C PRO A 271 -1.80 -34.75 10.90
N ASP A 272 -0.70 -34.14 10.47
CA ASP A 272 0.48 -33.90 11.31
C ASP A 272 0.15 -32.91 12.45
N LEU A 273 -0.59 -31.84 12.14
CA LEU A 273 -1.04 -30.85 13.14
C LEU A 273 -2.03 -31.45 14.15
N ALA A 274 -2.92 -32.34 13.70
CA ALA A 274 -3.86 -33.02 14.60
C ALA A 274 -3.12 -33.94 15.57
N ALA A 275 -2.10 -34.66 15.09
CA ALA A 275 -1.26 -35.50 15.93
C ALA A 275 -0.44 -34.68 16.95
N GLU A 276 0.14 -33.55 16.52
CA GLU A 276 0.91 -32.65 17.39
C GLU A 276 0.07 -32.03 18.50
N HIS A 277 -1.17 -31.63 18.18
CA HIS A 277 -2.06 -30.94 19.12
C HIS A 277 -3.05 -31.87 19.84
N GLY A 278 -2.93 -33.19 19.68
CA GLY A 278 -3.75 -34.19 20.37
C GLY A 278 -5.25 -34.08 20.04
N VAL A 279 -5.56 -33.84 18.76
CA VAL A 279 -6.94 -33.64 18.28
C VAL A 279 -7.54 -34.98 17.86
N SER A 280 -8.82 -35.21 18.17
CA SER A 280 -9.52 -36.44 17.81
C SER A 280 -9.71 -36.62 16.29
N ASP A 281 -9.76 -37.87 15.84
CA ASP A 281 -9.97 -38.23 14.42
C ASP A 281 -11.31 -37.65 13.88
N GLU A 282 -12.34 -37.58 14.72
CA GLU A 282 -13.64 -37.00 14.33
C GLU A 282 -13.53 -35.50 13.99
N VAL A 283 -12.75 -34.73 14.76
CA VAL A 283 -12.50 -33.31 14.50
C VAL A 283 -11.61 -33.14 13.27
N LEU A 284 -10.59 -34.00 13.11
CA LEU A 284 -9.71 -34.02 11.94
C LEU A 284 -10.50 -34.28 10.65
N ASP A 285 -11.36 -35.30 10.63
CA ASP A 285 -12.17 -35.65 9.46
C ASP A 285 -13.12 -34.52 9.08
N ARG A 286 -13.75 -33.89 10.08
CA ARG A 286 -14.64 -32.75 9.86
C ARG A 286 -13.90 -31.55 9.28
N LEU A 287 -12.76 -31.16 9.84
CA LEU A 287 -11.97 -30.05 9.28
C LEU A 287 -11.47 -30.38 7.87
N THR A 288 -11.05 -31.63 7.64
CA THR A 288 -10.58 -32.07 6.33
C THR A 288 -11.68 -31.92 5.28
N ALA A 289 -12.92 -32.35 5.59
CA ALA A 289 -14.07 -32.20 4.73
C ALA A 289 -14.38 -30.71 4.43
N ASP A 290 -14.45 -29.87 5.47
CA ASP A 290 -14.71 -28.42 5.34
C ASP A 290 -13.69 -27.75 4.38
N TYR A 291 -12.40 -28.07 4.54
CA TYR A 291 -11.34 -27.48 3.73
C TYR A 291 -11.28 -28.02 2.30
N GLN A 292 -11.59 -29.30 2.09
CA GLN A 292 -11.71 -29.88 0.75
C GLN A 292 -12.88 -29.27 -0.02
N GLU A 293 -14.03 -29.07 0.64
CA GLU A 293 -15.17 -28.38 0.04
C GLU A 293 -14.78 -26.94 -0.33
N HIS A 294 -14.11 -26.22 0.57
CA HIS A 294 -13.63 -24.87 0.29
C HIS A 294 -12.67 -24.83 -0.91
N LEU A 295 -11.71 -25.76 -0.99
CA LEU A 295 -10.79 -25.86 -2.12
C LEU A 295 -11.53 -26.13 -3.44
N ALA A 296 -12.52 -27.03 -3.42
CA ALA A 296 -13.34 -27.33 -4.59
C ALA A 296 -14.12 -26.09 -5.07
N LEU A 297 -14.66 -25.29 -4.15
CA LEU A 297 -15.32 -24.02 -4.48
C LEU A 297 -14.35 -22.99 -5.09
N VAL A 298 -13.15 -22.85 -4.53
CA VAL A 298 -12.11 -21.95 -5.07
C VAL A 298 -11.75 -22.37 -6.50
N GLN A 299 -11.50 -23.65 -6.74
CA GLN A 299 -11.19 -24.20 -8.06
C GLN A 299 -12.36 -24.07 -9.05
N ALA A 300 -13.60 -24.29 -8.60
CA ALA A 300 -14.79 -24.14 -9.44
C ALA A 300 -14.96 -22.69 -9.93
N ARG A 301 -14.79 -21.70 -9.03
CA ARG A 301 -14.82 -20.27 -9.40
C ARG A 301 -13.75 -19.91 -10.43
N GLN A 302 -12.57 -20.54 -10.37
CA GLN A 302 -11.51 -20.31 -11.36
C GLN A 302 -11.92 -20.79 -12.76
N ARG A 303 -12.61 -21.93 -12.86
CA ARG A 303 -13.04 -22.50 -14.15
C ARG A 303 -14.15 -21.69 -14.82
N GLN A 304 -15.08 -21.12 -14.05
CA GLN A 304 -16.23 -20.40 -14.59
C GLN A 304 -15.92 -18.98 -15.09
N ARG A 305 -14.91 -18.28 -14.53
CA ARG A 305 -14.62 -16.90 -14.92
C ARG A 305 -14.09 -16.70 -16.36
N PRO A 306 -13.22 -17.55 -16.94
CA PRO A 306 -12.85 -17.39 -18.35
C PRO A 306 -14.06 -17.53 -19.30
N GLU A 307 -15.07 -18.31 -18.94
CA GLU A 307 -16.32 -18.43 -19.70
C GLU A 307 -17.20 -17.18 -19.54
N GLN A 308 -17.30 -16.63 -18.32
CA GLN A 308 -18.03 -15.38 -18.07
C GLN A 308 -17.37 -14.16 -18.74
N LEU A 309 -16.04 -14.07 -18.76
CA LEU A 309 -15.30 -13.01 -19.46
C LEU A 309 -15.45 -13.12 -20.98
N ARG A 310 -15.48 -14.34 -21.53
CA ARG A 310 -15.85 -14.57 -22.95
C ARG A 310 -17.30 -14.14 -23.23
N ALA A 311 -18.23 -14.50 -22.37
CA ALA A 311 -19.65 -14.14 -22.50
C ALA A 311 -19.95 -12.64 -22.31
N GLN A 312 -19.05 -11.89 -21.64
CA GLN A 312 -19.12 -10.42 -21.50
C GLN A 312 -18.40 -9.68 -22.63
N ALA A 313 -17.45 -10.32 -23.32
CA ALA A 313 -16.75 -9.73 -24.48
C ALA A 313 -17.56 -9.82 -25.78
N GLU A 314 -18.61 -10.64 -25.82
CA GLU A 314 -19.59 -10.64 -26.91
C GLU A 314 -20.66 -9.55 -26.67
N PRO A 315 -20.94 -8.68 -27.65
CA PRO A 315 -22.03 -7.73 -27.53
C PRO A 315 -23.35 -8.51 -27.55
N LYS A 316 -23.96 -8.68 -26.38
CA LYS A 316 -25.28 -9.31 -26.26
C LYS A 316 -26.35 -8.43 -26.90
N LEU A 317 -26.71 -8.75 -28.13
CA LEU A 317 -28.00 -8.39 -28.71
C LEU A 317 -29.00 -9.48 -28.29
N GLY A 318 -29.83 -9.13 -27.31
CA GLY A 318 -31.07 -9.85 -26.97
C GLY A 318 -30.88 -11.16 -26.22
N GLU A 319 -31.18 -11.15 -24.92
CA GLU A 319 -31.84 -12.28 -24.26
C GLU A 319 -32.31 -11.84 -22.88
N PHE A 320 -33.54 -11.31 -22.82
CA PHE A 320 -34.25 -10.99 -21.59
C PHE A 320 -35.59 -11.75 -21.53
N GLU A 321 -35.63 -12.96 -22.07
CA GLU A 321 -36.89 -13.68 -22.32
C GLU A 321 -36.86 -15.17 -21.96
N ALA A 322 -36.00 -15.57 -21.01
CA ALA A 322 -35.92 -16.97 -20.54
C ALA A 322 -35.95 -17.13 -19.00
N LEU A 323 -36.39 -16.10 -18.25
CA LEU A 323 -36.50 -16.15 -16.78
C LEU A 323 -37.94 -16.22 -16.26
N LEU A 324 -38.91 -16.44 -17.16
CA LEU A 324 -40.31 -16.61 -16.83
C LEU A 324 -40.88 -17.80 -17.59
N ASP A 325 -40.51 -19.02 -17.18
CA ASP A 325 -41.41 -20.16 -17.31
C ASP A 325 -41.01 -21.33 -16.38
N GLY A 326 -42.04 -21.85 -15.70
CA GLY A 326 -42.22 -23.08 -14.88
C GLY A 326 -41.01 -23.91 -14.39
N ASN A 327 -41.06 -24.57 -13.23
CA ASN A 327 -42.22 -25.23 -12.64
C ASN A 327 -41.86 -25.83 -11.25
N GLN A 328 -42.82 -25.77 -10.33
CA GLN A 328 -43.15 -26.66 -9.20
C GLN A 328 -42.05 -27.45 -8.45
N THR A 329 -41.97 -27.20 -7.14
CA THR A 329 -41.48 -28.19 -6.16
C THR A 329 -42.50 -28.39 -5.03
N GLN A 330 -42.87 -29.66 -4.82
CA GLN A 330 -43.82 -30.16 -3.83
C GLN A 330 -43.34 -29.97 -2.39
N PRO A 331 -44.26 -29.84 -1.40
CA PRO A 331 -43.90 -29.94 0.00
C PRO A 331 -43.69 -31.41 0.41
N ARG A 332 -42.49 -31.77 0.85
CA ARG A 332 -42.25 -33.06 1.51
C ARG A 332 -42.56 -32.96 3.00
N SER A 333 -43.56 -33.74 3.41
CA SER A 333 -43.89 -34.07 4.79
C SER A 333 -43.15 -35.34 5.23
N GLY A 334 -42.61 -35.33 6.45
CA GLY A 334 -42.43 -36.49 7.32
C GLY A 334 -41.05 -37.17 7.33
N ALA A 335 -40.33 -37.06 8.45
CA ALA A 335 -39.98 -38.19 9.32
C ALA A 335 -38.94 -37.81 10.41
N GLY A 336 -39.30 -38.03 11.67
CA GLY A 336 -38.40 -38.42 12.77
C GLY A 336 -37.38 -37.40 13.26
N ALA A 337 -37.70 -36.67 14.34
CA ALA A 337 -36.68 -36.14 15.24
C ALA A 337 -35.96 -37.32 15.93
N PRO A 338 -34.63 -37.45 15.86
CA PRO A 338 -33.93 -38.39 16.71
C PRO A 338 -34.06 -37.91 18.15
N THR A 339 -34.58 -38.79 19.01
CA THR A 339 -34.47 -38.68 20.46
C THR A 339 -33.00 -38.51 20.85
N LEU A 340 -32.69 -37.39 21.50
CA LEU A 340 -31.39 -37.11 22.08
C LEU A 340 -31.15 -38.11 23.22
N GLN A 341 -30.25 -39.06 23.00
CA GLN A 341 -29.72 -39.92 24.05
C GLN A 341 -28.59 -39.19 24.81
N GLU A 342 -28.61 -39.39 26.11
CA GLU A 342 -27.76 -38.82 27.15
C GLU A 342 -26.27 -39.15 26.95
N ASP A 343 -25.50 -38.21 26.41
CA ASP A 343 -24.02 -38.15 26.52
C ASP A 343 -23.57 -36.67 26.48
N GLU A 344 -24.12 -35.89 27.41
CA GLU A 344 -24.10 -34.43 27.41
C GLU A 344 -22.91 -33.85 28.22
N TYR A 345 -21.67 -34.20 27.83
CA TYR A 345 -20.45 -33.54 28.36
C TYR A 345 -19.37 -33.20 27.30
N ALA A 346 -19.57 -33.51 26.00
CA ALA A 346 -18.52 -33.36 24.97
C ALA A 346 -18.60 -32.18 23.96
N PRO A 347 -19.59 -31.25 23.94
CA PRO A 347 -19.62 -30.21 22.90
C PRO A 347 -18.57 -29.11 23.10
N LEU A 348 -18.23 -28.76 24.35
CA LEU A 348 -17.22 -27.73 24.65
C LEU A 348 -15.80 -28.23 24.35
N ALA A 349 -15.45 -29.45 24.79
CA ALA A 349 -14.14 -30.04 24.52
C ALA A 349 -13.87 -30.21 23.02
N ARG A 350 -14.87 -30.62 22.23
CA ARG A 350 -14.76 -30.66 20.76
C ARG A 350 -14.56 -29.28 20.14
N ASN A 351 -15.23 -28.26 20.67
CA ASN A 351 -15.07 -26.89 20.18
C ASN A 351 -13.66 -26.36 20.48
N GLU A 352 -13.09 -26.70 21.64
CA GLU A 352 -11.70 -26.38 21.97
C GLU A 352 -10.71 -27.11 21.06
N GLU A 353 -10.89 -28.41 20.81
CA GLU A 353 -10.08 -29.18 19.85
C GLU A 353 -10.15 -28.58 18.44
N TYR A 354 -11.36 -28.25 17.96
CA TYR A 354 -11.58 -27.60 16.67
C TYR A 354 -10.87 -26.25 16.58
N THR A 355 -10.94 -25.46 17.64
CA THR A 355 -10.35 -24.12 17.72
C THR A 355 -8.82 -24.22 17.74
N ARG A 356 -8.24 -25.10 18.57
CA ARG A 356 -6.79 -25.35 18.61
C ARG A 356 -6.24 -25.76 17.25
N LEU A 357 -6.89 -26.71 16.58
CA LEU A 357 -6.45 -27.17 15.26
C LEU A 357 -6.55 -26.07 14.20
N ARG A 358 -7.61 -25.25 14.24
CA ARG A 358 -7.73 -24.09 13.33
C ARG A 358 -6.66 -23.03 13.58
N VAL A 359 -6.35 -22.72 14.83
CA VAL A 359 -5.28 -21.76 15.17
C VAL A 359 -3.94 -22.28 14.67
N ALA A 360 -3.60 -23.56 14.93
CA ALA A 360 -2.37 -24.16 14.43
C ALA A 360 -2.27 -24.14 12.89
N MET A 361 -3.39 -24.35 12.20
CA MET A 361 -3.44 -24.21 10.74
C MET A 361 -3.21 -22.79 10.23
N LEU A 362 -3.62 -21.75 10.98
CA LEU A 362 -3.38 -20.37 10.57
C LEU A 362 -1.89 -20.06 10.47
N ASP A 363 -1.08 -20.61 11.38
CA ASP A 363 0.37 -20.45 11.32
C ASP A 363 0.97 -21.15 10.10
N ARG A 364 0.47 -22.34 9.77
CA ARG A 364 0.87 -23.03 8.53
C ARG A 364 0.49 -22.24 7.28
N LYS A 365 -0.72 -21.69 7.23
CA LYS A 365 -1.19 -20.82 6.12
C LYS A 365 -0.29 -19.57 5.98
N ARG A 366 0.10 -18.94 7.10
CA ARG A 366 1.01 -17.79 7.13
C ARG A 366 2.40 -18.13 6.59
N GLU A 367 2.94 -19.29 6.94
CA GLU A 367 4.24 -19.72 6.44
C GLU A 367 4.25 -19.87 4.91
N VAL A 368 3.20 -20.48 4.35
CA VAL A 368 3.03 -20.65 2.90
C VAL A 368 2.88 -19.28 2.23
N LEU A 369 2.07 -18.39 2.79
CA LEU A 369 1.91 -17.02 2.31
C LEU A 369 3.24 -16.27 2.24
N LEU A 370 4.05 -16.37 3.31
CA LEU A 370 5.38 -15.75 3.38
C LEU A 370 6.36 -16.38 2.39
N ARG A 371 6.24 -17.69 2.11
CA ARG A 371 7.03 -18.38 1.09
C ARG A 371 6.69 -17.87 -0.32
N LEU A 372 5.40 -17.77 -0.64
CA LEU A 372 4.93 -17.26 -1.94
C LEU A 372 5.37 -15.82 -2.19
N ARG A 373 5.27 -14.97 -1.17
CA ARG A 373 5.78 -13.59 -1.21
C ARG A 373 7.29 -13.54 -1.42
N ARG A 374 8.07 -14.31 -0.65
CA ARG A 374 9.55 -14.34 -0.76
C ARG A 374 10.04 -14.80 -2.14
N ASN A 375 9.33 -15.74 -2.76
CA ASN A 375 9.66 -16.26 -4.08
C ASN A 375 9.21 -15.34 -5.23
N GLY A 376 8.52 -14.23 -4.92
CA GLY A 376 7.95 -13.33 -5.93
C GLY A 376 6.81 -13.96 -6.73
N THR A 377 6.16 -15.00 -6.19
CA THR A 377 4.98 -15.63 -6.81
C THR A 377 3.75 -14.75 -6.66
N ILE A 378 3.69 -13.93 -5.61
CA ILE A 378 2.62 -12.96 -5.36
C ILE A 378 3.21 -11.62 -4.93
N ASP A 379 2.53 -10.55 -5.30
CA ASP A 379 2.82 -9.18 -4.89
C ASP A 379 2.47 -8.95 -3.40
N ASP A 380 3.14 -8.00 -2.78
CA ASP A 380 2.91 -7.55 -1.41
C ASP A 380 1.45 -7.11 -1.17
N ALA A 381 0.79 -6.51 -2.17
CA ALA A 381 -0.60 -6.11 -2.08
C ALA A 381 -1.54 -7.33 -1.93
N VAL A 382 -1.29 -8.38 -2.70
CA VAL A 382 -2.04 -9.64 -2.63
C VAL A 382 -1.75 -10.34 -1.30
N ALA A 383 -0.47 -10.40 -0.91
CA ALA A 383 -0.06 -11.01 0.34
C ALA A 383 -0.74 -10.35 1.55
N ARG A 384 -0.79 -9.01 1.58
CA ARG A 384 -1.46 -8.23 2.64
C ARG A 384 -2.95 -8.54 2.69
N ARG A 385 -3.63 -8.59 1.53
CA ARG A 385 -5.07 -8.90 1.47
C ARG A 385 -5.40 -10.28 2.05
N ILE A 386 -4.56 -11.28 1.78
CA ILE A 386 -4.72 -12.63 2.34
C ILE A 386 -4.43 -12.61 3.84
N GLN A 387 -3.35 -11.94 4.25
CA GLN A 387 -2.98 -11.79 5.66
C GLN A 387 -4.11 -11.16 6.49
N THR A 388 -4.74 -10.09 6.01
CA THR A 388 -5.90 -9.47 6.68
C THR A 388 -7.04 -10.47 6.89
N ARG A 389 -7.30 -11.37 5.92
CA ARG A 389 -8.33 -12.41 6.09
C ARG A 389 -7.94 -13.44 7.14
N LEU A 390 -6.68 -13.89 7.15
CA LEU A 390 -6.16 -14.82 8.15
C LEU A 390 -6.22 -14.21 9.55
N ASP A 391 -5.92 -12.92 9.67
CA ASP A 391 -5.99 -12.17 10.92
C ASP A 391 -7.43 -12.05 11.43
N ILE A 392 -8.40 -11.81 10.54
CA ILE A 392 -9.82 -11.82 10.90
C ILE A 392 -10.26 -13.22 11.34
N GLU A 393 -9.77 -14.27 10.69
CA GLU A 393 -10.04 -15.66 11.07
C GLU A 393 -9.48 -15.98 12.47
N GLU A 394 -8.23 -15.59 12.75
CA GLU A 394 -7.60 -15.74 14.07
C GLU A 394 -8.43 -15.06 15.17
N LEU A 395 -8.76 -13.79 14.99
CA LEU A 395 -9.50 -13.02 16.00
C LEU A 395 -10.93 -13.53 16.24
N ARG A 396 -11.52 -14.21 15.25
CA ARG A 396 -12.81 -14.90 15.43
C ARG A 396 -12.67 -16.17 16.25
N LEU A 397 -11.51 -16.82 16.21
CA LEU A 397 -11.23 -18.08 16.91
C LEU A 397 -10.74 -17.84 18.34
N THR A 398 -9.85 -16.87 18.53
CA THR A 398 -9.27 -16.56 19.85
C THR A 398 -10.16 -15.63 20.69
N GLY A 399 -11.18 -15.03 20.08
CA GLY A 399 -11.95 -13.94 20.69
C GLY A 399 -11.18 -12.61 20.70
N VAL A 400 -11.89 -11.52 21.02
CA VAL A 400 -11.23 -10.26 21.41
C VAL A 400 -10.75 -10.50 22.84
N GLU A 401 -9.45 -10.49 23.07
CA GLU A 401 -8.90 -10.56 24.43
C GLU A 401 -9.69 -9.60 25.33
N SER A 402 -10.36 -10.17 26.34
CA SER A 402 -10.98 -9.41 27.39
C SER A 402 -9.88 -8.67 28.13
N TYR A 403 -9.89 -7.35 28.02
CA TYR A 403 -9.11 -6.46 28.87
C TYR A 403 -9.46 -6.80 30.34
N GLU A 404 -8.54 -7.45 31.05
CA GLU A 404 -8.52 -7.50 32.52
C GLU A 404 -7.73 -6.32 33.07
#